data_AF-A0A918RXL2-F1
#
_entry.id   AF-A0A918RXL2-F1
#
_cell.length_a   1.000
_cell.length_b   1.000
_cell.length_c   1.000
_cell.angle_alpha   90.00
_cell.angle_beta   90.00
_cell.angle_gamma   90.00
#
_symmetry.space_group_name_H-M   'P 1'
#
loop_
_entity.id
_entity.type
_entity.pdbx_description
1 polymer ?
#
loop_
_entity_poly.entity_id
_entity_poly.type
_entity_poly.pdbx_seq_one_letter_code
_entity_poly.pdbx_strand_id
1 'polypeptide(L)'
;MVTTVPDRIEELLDALTSAFADGTLVRFKLGGYHGTEQELKSVEVKKITVKRGDRYSFTYRYKTRDIIKNFIESEALALLRADLRTAFRSAQLATTEFDLSFERNGDKVRLKRTEAKGRAAPSTAHDRTKNRPLAGSDKPWLKALGLAGKDGAIRNDAQDKFRQINKMVEIFAPLIQAIKTERPLILDMGAGKGYLDFALYDYLTGTAGLEVGIVGVEMRPALVSEGNATARASGFEGLSFQSGTIMDFDANGADAVIALHACDTATDDAIYKGIAASAALIAVAPCCHKQVRREMAAGEAATSLEPMLRHGIFLERQAEMLTDTLRALLLERHGYRTKVFEFVSDAHTPKNNLIVAEKDSRAGRDRDAVEQQIAAIKTLFGIEQHYLEGLLR
;
A
#
# COMPACT_ATOMS: atom_id res chain seq x y z
N MET A 1 47.40 22.45 -35.70
CA MET A 1 46.10 21.86 -35.30
C MET A 1 46.04 21.87 -33.79
N VAL A 2 45.30 22.81 -33.20
CA VAL A 2 45.11 22.89 -31.75
C VAL A 2 44.14 21.77 -31.40
N THR A 3 44.62 20.67 -30.83
CA THR A 3 43.78 19.65 -30.20
C THR A 3 43.12 20.31 -29.00
N THR A 4 41.90 20.82 -29.19
CA THR A 4 41.04 21.29 -28.12
C THR A 4 40.84 20.14 -27.14
N VAL A 5 41.22 20.36 -25.88
CA VAL A 5 40.95 19.40 -24.80
C VAL A 5 39.43 19.14 -24.81
N PRO A 6 38.98 17.88 -24.88
CA PRO A 6 37.55 17.57 -24.91
C PRO A 6 36.86 18.18 -23.70
N ASP A 7 35.76 18.92 -23.92
CA ASP A 7 34.92 19.39 -22.85
C ASP A 7 34.29 18.16 -22.17
N ARG A 8 34.79 17.83 -20.97
CA ARG A 8 34.38 16.64 -20.22
C ARG A 8 32.91 16.68 -19.81
N ILE A 9 32.28 17.87 -19.82
CA ILE A 9 30.83 17.99 -19.63
C ILE A 9 30.12 17.47 -20.87
N GLU A 10 30.56 17.85 -22.07
CA GLU A 10 29.96 17.35 -23.32
C GLU A 10 30.17 15.84 -23.46
N GLU A 11 31.36 15.32 -23.12
CA GLU A 11 31.61 13.87 -23.13
C GLU A 11 30.64 13.09 -22.21
N LEU A 12 30.31 13.65 -21.04
CA LEU A 12 29.33 13.05 -20.13
C LEU A 12 27.90 13.14 -20.70
N LEU A 13 27.54 14.27 -21.29
CA LEU A 13 26.20 14.50 -21.85
C LEU A 13 25.95 13.69 -23.13
N ASP A 14 26.96 13.50 -23.97
CA ASP A 14 26.90 12.62 -25.14
C ASP A 14 26.71 11.17 -24.72
N ALA A 15 27.43 10.73 -23.67
CA ALA A 15 27.25 9.40 -23.10
C ALA A 15 25.86 9.20 -22.48
N LEU A 16 25.33 10.24 -21.80
CA LEU A 16 23.95 10.21 -21.28
C LEU A 16 22.93 10.12 -22.43
N THR A 17 23.12 10.89 -23.49
CA THR A 17 22.23 10.91 -24.66
C THR A 17 22.21 9.56 -25.36
N SER A 18 23.39 8.96 -25.58
CA SER A 18 23.53 7.62 -26.12
C SER A 18 22.85 6.58 -25.23
N ALA A 19 23.11 6.61 -23.91
CA ALA A 19 22.50 5.69 -22.97
C ALA A 19 20.97 5.83 -22.88
N PHE A 20 20.45 7.05 -23.09
CA PHE A 20 19.03 7.30 -23.16
C PHE A 20 18.41 6.75 -24.45
N ALA A 21 19.04 6.97 -25.59
CA ALA A 21 18.60 6.48 -26.89
C ALA A 21 18.59 4.93 -26.93
N ASP A 22 19.69 4.32 -26.47
CA ASP A 22 19.90 2.87 -26.50
C ASP A 22 19.13 2.14 -25.38
N GLY A 23 18.48 2.86 -24.47
CA GLY A 23 17.74 2.27 -23.36
C GLY A 23 18.63 1.59 -22.31
N THR A 24 19.92 1.95 -22.27
CA THR A 24 20.91 1.42 -21.32
C THR A 24 21.08 2.29 -20.07
N LEU A 25 20.43 3.46 -20.02
CA LEU A 25 20.46 4.38 -18.88
C LEU A 25 19.83 3.76 -17.63
N VAL A 26 20.65 3.51 -16.60
CA VAL A 26 20.19 3.04 -15.29
C VAL A 26 19.82 4.21 -14.37
N ARG A 27 20.72 5.19 -14.27
CA ARG A 27 20.52 6.36 -13.42
C ARG A 27 21.51 7.44 -13.86
N PHE A 28 21.08 8.69 -13.86
CA PHE A 28 22.00 9.82 -13.88
C PHE A 28 21.74 10.69 -12.64
N LYS A 29 22.76 10.99 -11.84
CA LYS A 29 22.58 11.73 -10.58
C LYS A 29 23.60 12.86 -10.47
N LEU A 30 23.13 14.06 -10.20
CA LEU A 30 23.96 15.22 -9.89
C LEU A 30 24.03 15.40 -8.36
N GLY A 31 25.20 15.74 -7.86
CA GLY A 31 25.49 15.93 -6.44
C GLY A 31 26.45 17.08 -6.17
N GLY A 32 26.65 17.38 -4.88
CA GLY A 32 27.48 18.53 -4.47
C GLY A 32 26.87 19.87 -4.90
N TYR A 33 25.56 20.03 -4.69
CA TYR A 33 24.84 21.26 -5.03
C TYR A 33 25.36 22.47 -4.24
N HIS A 34 25.53 23.59 -4.91
CA HIS A 34 25.98 24.88 -4.35
C HIS A 34 25.39 26.08 -5.12
N GLY A 35 24.23 25.90 -5.75
CA GLY A 35 23.49 26.98 -6.40
C GLY A 35 22.65 27.81 -5.43
N THR A 36 21.80 28.67 -5.99
CA THR A 36 20.97 29.62 -5.24
C THR A 36 19.68 29.04 -4.66
N GLU A 37 19.28 27.84 -5.09
CA GLU A 37 18.03 27.21 -4.67
C GLU A 37 18.17 26.60 -3.27
N GLN A 38 17.39 27.12 -2.32
CA GLN A 38 17.51 26.68 -0.93
C GLN A 38 17.08 25.22 -0.76
N GLU A 39 17.83 24.51 0.08
CA GLU A 39 17.58 23.12 0.49
C GLU A 39 17.65 22.04 -0.60
N LEU A 40 17.95 22.39 -1.85
CA LEU A 40 18.18 21.41 -2.92
C LEU A 40 19.48 20.64 -2.63
N LYS A 41 19.42 19.30 -2.67
CA LYS A 41 20.57 18.43 -2.37
C LYS A 41 21.13 17.75 -3.60
N SER A 42 20.25 17.23 -4.45
CA SER A 42 20.63 16.44 -5.63
C SER A 42 19.52 16.42 -6.66
N VAL A 43 19.89 16.18 -7.91
CA VAL A 43 18.95 15.91 -9.00
C VAL A 43 19.21 14.51 -9.53
N GLU A 44 18.18 13.69 -9.63
CA GLU A 44 18.24 12.37 -10.26
C GLU A 44 17.44 12.39 -11.57
N VAL A 45 18.04 11.89 -12.63
CA VAL A 45 17.51 11.87 -13.98
C VAL A 45 17.32 10.43 -14.44
N LYS A 46 16.15 10.16 -15.01
CA LYS A 46 15.80 8.86 -15.60
C LYS A 46 15.07 9.04 -16.93
N LYS A 47 15.11 7.99 -17.75
CA LYS A 47 14.27 7.87 -18.93
C LYS A 47 12.88 7.42 -18.55
N ILE A 48 11.89 8.06 -19.16
CA ILE A 48 10.48 7.77 -18.96
C ILE A 48 9.74 7.83 -20.31
N THR A 49 8.71 7.02 -20.48
CA THR A 49 7.87 7.02 -21.70
C THR A 49 6.48 7.57 -21.38
N VAL A 50 6.13 8.73 -21.97
CA VAL A 50 4.77 9.31 -21.91
C VAL A 50 4.06 9.18 -23.26
N LYS A 51 2.75 9.47 -23.32
CA LYS A 51 1.96 9.47 -24.57
C LYS A 51 2.57 10.30 -25.71
N ARG A 52 3.38 11.31 -25.39
CA ARG A 52 4.05 12.22 -26.33
C ARG A 52 5.54 11.89 -26.54
N GLY A 53 5.93 10.62 -26.40
CA GLY A 53 7.29 10.12 -26.59
C GLY A 53 8.12 10.06 -25.30
N ASP A 54 9.37 9.63 -25.45
CA ASP A 54 10.31 9.54 -24.33
C ASP A 54 10.68 10.93 -23.80
N ARG A 55 10.88 11.02 -22.47
CA ARG A 55 11.28 12.24 -21.77
C ARG A 55 12.39 11.95 -20.76
N TYR A 56 13.09 13.00 -20.37
CA TYR A 56 14.00 12.99 -19.23
C TYR A 56 13.24 13.43 -17.99
N SER A 57 13.06 12.53 -17.01
CA SER A 57 12.42 12.85 -15.74
C SER A 57 13.46 13.28 -14.72
N PHE A 58 13.38 14.52 -14.26
CA PHE A 58 14.25 15.09 -13.24
C PHE A 58 13.52 15.07 -11.90
N THR A 59 14.06 14.33 -10.95
CA THR A 59 13.65 14.34 -9.55
C THR A 59 14.60 15.23 -8.77
N TYR A 60 14.12 16.43 -8.44
CA TYR A 60 14.81 17.40 -7.58
C TYR A 60 14.54 17.02 -6.13
N ARG A 61 15.58 16.63 -5.40
CA ARG A 61 15.46 16.18 -4.00
C ARG A 61 15.86 17.28 -3.03
N TYR A 62 14.91 17.76 -2.25
CA TYR A 62 15.12 18.76 -1.20
C TYR A 62 15.23 18.07 0.17
N LYS A 63 15.38 18.85 1.23
CA LYS A 63 15.45 18.31 2.60
C LYS A 63 14.15 17.62 3.04
N THR A 64 12.99 18.15 2.64
CA THR A 64 11.67 17.73 3.14
C THR A 64 10.70 17.31 2.04
N ARG A 65 11.07 17.45 0.76
CA ARG A 65 10.19 17.17 -0.38
C ARG A 65 10.98 16.82 -1.64
N ASP A 66 10.33 16.14 -2.57
CA ASP A 66 10.84 15.88 -3.91
C ASP A 66 9.92 16.54 -4.95
N ILE A 67 10.51 17.15 -5.99
CA ILE A 67 9.76 17.70 -7.13
C ILE A 67 10.17 16.94 -8.39
N ILE A 68 9.21 16.51 -9.18
CA ILE A 68 9.46 15.83 -10.46
C ILE A 68 9.08 16.76 -11.62
N LYS A 69 9.99 16.94 -12.58
CA LYS A 69 9.74 17.66 -13.84
C LYS A 69 10.21 16.81 -15.01
N ASN A 70 9.49 16.87 -16.14
CA ASN A 70 9.79 16.06 -17.31
C ASN A 70 10.12 16.97 -18.50
N PHE A 71 11.24 16.70 -19.16
CA PHE A 71 11.79 17.55 -20.22
C PHE A 71 11.97 16.77 -21.53
N ILE A 72 11.91 17.47 -22.67
CA ILE A 72 12.47 16.93 -23.91
C ILE A 72 14.00 16.94 -23.83
N GLU A 73 14.65 16.20 -24.73
CA GLU A 73 16.11 16.10 -24.79
C GLU A 73 16.81 17.48 -24.85
N SER A 74 16.38 18.37 -25.75
CA SER A 74 17.01 19.68 -25.91
C SER A 74 16.96 20.52 -24.63
N GLU A 75 15.80 20.54 -23.95
CA GLU A 75 15.62 21.22 -22.66
C GLU A 75 16.46 20.57 -21.55
N ALA A 76 16.44 19.24 -21.47
CA ALA A 76 17.16 18.47 -20.47
C ALA A 76 18.68 18.70 -20.57
N LEU A 77 19.24 18.58 -21.78
CA LEU A 77 20.66 18.77 -22.03
C LEU A 77 21.09 20.22 -21.79
N ALA A 78 20.25 21.21 -22.13
CA ALA A 78 20.54 22.61 -21.83
C ALA A 78 20.62 22.86 -20.32
N LEU A 79 19.66 22.33 -19.54
CA LEU A 79 19.64 22.45 -18.08
C LEU A 79 20.85 21.75 -17.45
N LEU A 80 21.12 20.50 -17.82
CA LEU A 80 22.23 19.72 -17.28
C LEU A 80 23.58 20.37 -17.58
N ARG A 81 23.76 20.92 -18.78
CA ARG A 81 24.97 21.64 -19.16
C ARG A 81 25.19 22.88 -18.31
N ALA A 82 24.14 23.68 -18.07
CA ALA A 82 24.22 24.84 -17.20
C ALA A 82 24.52 24.46 -15.74
N ASP A 83 23.83 23.43 -15.24
CA ASP A 83 23.95 22.92 -13.87
C ASP A 83 25.34 22.32 -13.58
N LEU A 84 25.91 21.54 -14.50
CA LEU A 84 27.25 20.98 -14.33
C LEU A 84 28.36 22.04 -14.41
N ARG A 85 28.12 23.14 -15.14
CA ARG A 85 29.04 24.29 -15.22
C ARG A 85 28.97 25.20 -14.01
N THR A 86 27.89 25.20 -13.23
CA THR A 86 27.68 26.22 -12.19
C THR A 86 27.25 25.64 -10.85
N ALA A 87 26.17 24.87 -10.80
CA ALA A 87 25.48 24.57 -9.55
C ALA A 87 25.89 23.22 -8.90
N PHE A 88 26.40 22.26 -9.66
CA PHE A 88 26.78 20.93 -9.17
C PHE A 88 28.27 20.66 -9.32
N ARG A 89 28.85 19.92 -8.37
CA ARG A 89 30.28 19.54 -8.39
C ARG A 89 30.53 18.11 -8.79
N SER A 90 29.51 17.26 -8.75
CA SER A 90 29.63 15.88 -9.16
C SER A 90 28.43 15.41 -9.95
N ALA A 91 28.67 14.45 -10.82
CA ALA A 91 27.62 13.68 -11.46
C ALA A 91 28.04 12.22 -11.65
N GLN A 92 27.07 11.32 -11.61
CA GLN A 92 27.27 9.90 -11.83
C GLN A 92 26.27 9.42 -12.88
N LEU A 93 26.78 8.98 -14.02
CA LEU A 93 26.04 8.20 -15.01
C LEU A 93 26.27 6.73 -14.72
N ALA A 94 25.19 6.00 -14.52
CA ALA A 94 25.19 4.55 -14.45
C ALA A 94 24.43 4.01 -15.67
N THR A 95 25.07 3.11 -16.40
CA THR A 95 24.46 2.35 -17.50
C THR A 95 24.50 0.86 -17.21
N THR A 96 23.96 0.04 -18.12
CA THR A 96 24.03 -1.42 -18.04
C THR A 96 25.45 -1.96 -18.20
N GLU A 97 26.32 -1.24 -18.90
CA GLU A 97 27.66 -1.70 -19.32
C GLU A 97 28.82 -0.92 -18.69
N PHE A 98 28.58 0.33 -18.29
CA PHE A 98 29.62 1.18 -17.70
C PHE A 98 29.04 2.30 -16.84
N ASP A 99 29.86 2.81 -15.93
CA ASP A 99 29.58 3.99 -15.14
C ASP A 99 30.57 5.11 -15.52
N LEU A 100 30.07 6.35 -15.61
CA LEU A 100 30.91 7.55 -15.65
C LEU A 100 30.74 8.33 -14.35
N SER A 101 31.86 8.68 -13.72
CA SER A 101 31.91 9.57 -12.56
C SER A 101 32.57 10.88 -12.95
N PHE A 102 31.80 11.96 -12.85
CA PHE A 102 32.23 13.33 -13.10
C PHE A 102 32.45 14.04 -11.78
N GLU A 103 33.59 14.73 -11.65
CA GLU A 103 33.92 15.59 -10.53
C GLU A 103 34.53 16.89 -11.02
N ARG A 104 34.08 18.00 -10.43
CA ARG A 104 34.55 19.36 -10.70
C ARG A 104 35.01 20.01 -9.41
N ASN A 105 36.26 20.47 -9.42
CA ASN A 105 36.85 21.26 -8.34
C ASN A 105 37.48 22.52 -8.92
N GLY A 106 36.73 23.64 -8.86
CA GLY A 106 37.05 24.85 -9.62
C GLY A 106 37.03 24.57 -11.12
N ASP A 107 38.10 24.96 -11.82
CA ASP A 107 38.25 24.77 -13.27
C ASP A 107 38.74 23.36 -13.66
N LYS A 108 39.17 22.55 -12.68
CA LYS A 108 39.61 21.18 -12.93
C LYS A 108 38.41 20.26 -13.01
N VAL A 109 38.21 19.65 -14.17
CA VAL A 109 37.17 18.66 -14.43
C VAL A 109 37.79 17.29 -14.63
N ARG A 110 37.27 16.29 -13.93
CA ARG A 110 37.66 14.88 -14.07
C ARG A 110 36.45 14.06 -14.48
N LEU A 111 36.66 13.17 -15.44
CA LEU A 111 35.68 12.16 -15.85
C LEU A 111 36.36 10.81 -15.81
N LYS A 112 35.81 9.88 -15.03
CA LYS A 112 36.34 8.52 -14.88
C LYS A 112 35.30 7.51 -15.35
N ARG A 113 35.71 6.62 -16.26
CA ARG A 113 34.92 5.46 -16.71
C ARG A 113 35.27 4.21 -15.91
N THR A 114 34.26 3.43 -15.57
CA THR A 114 34.40 2.10 -14.94
C THR A 114 33.46 1.13 -15.65
N GLU A 115 33.92 -0.07 -16.00
CA GLU A 115 33.05 -1.08 -16.62
C GLU A 115 32.09 -1.71 -15.59
N ALA A 116 30.88 -2.04 -16.01
CA ALA A 116 29.85 -2.73 -15.22
C ALA A 116 29.37 -3.96 -16.00
N LYS A 117 29.27 -5.13 -15.35
CA LYS A 117 28.71 -6.36 -15.96
C LYS A 117 27.44 -6.79 -15.23
N GLY A 118 26.42 -7.18 -15.98
CA GLY A 118 25.21 -7.83 -15.45
C GLY A 118 24.12 -6.91 -14.89
N ARG A 119 24.11 -5.61 -15.22
CA ARG A 119 23.01 -4.70 -14.84
C ARG A 119 21.95 -4.64 -15.93
N ALA A 120 20.68 -4.76 -15.55
CA ALA A 120 19.55 -4.47 -16.42
C ALA A 120 19.13 -3.00 -16.31
N ALA A 121 18.71 -2.41 -17.42
CA ALA A 121 18.15 -1.06 -17.41
C ALA A 121 16.80 -1.07 -16.67
N PRO A 122 16.52 -0.07 -15.82
CA PRO A 122 15.22 0.08 -15.18
C PRO A 122 14.15 0.36 -16.23
N SER A 123 12.95 -0.19 -16.00
CA SER A 123 11.80 0.02 -16.88
C SER A 123 11.52 1.51 -17.11
N THR A 124 11.35 1.90 -18.39
CA THR A 124 10.99 3.26 -18.81
C THR A 124 9.49 3.53 -18.69
N ALA A 125 8.70 2.52 -18.31
CA ALA A 125 7.28 2.68 -18.10
C ALA A 125 7.01 3.63 -16.91
N HIS A 126 6.28 4.71 -17.17
CA HIS A 126 5.80 5.64 -16.16
C HIS A 126 4.69 5.10 -15.28
N ASP A 127 4.00 4.08 -15.77
CA ASP A 127 3.31 3.19 -14.87
C ASP A 127 4.42 2.43 -14.14
N ARG A 128 4.57 2.67 -12.82
CA ARG A 128 4.93 1.59 -11.88
C ARG A 128 4.36 0.34 -12.52
N THR A 129 5.20 -0.61 -12.99
CA THR A 129 4.72 -1.84 -13.62
C THR A 129 3.60 -2.30 -12.71
N LYS A 130 2.35 -2.14 -13.15
CA LYS A 130 1.21 -2.27 -12.24
C LYS A 130 1.36 -3.68 -11.75
N ASN A 131 1.78 -3.83 -10.49
CA ASN A 131 1.99 -5.14 -9.94
C ASN A 131 0.56 -5.67 -9.95
N ARG A 132 0.28 -6.55 -10.90
CA ARG A 132 -1.00 -7.24 -10.97
C ARG A 132 -0.64 -8.61 -10.45
N PRO A 133 -0.68 -8.83 -9.11
CA PRO A 133 -0.54 -10.15 -8.53
C PRO A 133 -1.30 -11.22 -9.32
N LEU A 134 -2.45 -10.83 -9.89
CA LEU A 134 -3.25 -11.64 -10.79
C LEU A 134 -2.98 -11.25 -12.25
N ALA A 135 -2.00 -11.90 -12.88
CA ALA A 135 -1.62 -11.63 -14.27
C ALA A 135 -2.49 -12.39 -15.31
N GLY A 136 -3.10 -13.51 -14.93
CA GLY A 136 -3.97 -14.31 -15.81
C GLY A 136 -5.45 -13.99 -15.60
N SER A 137 -6.18 -13.72 -16.68
CA SER A 137 -7.62 -13.43 -16.65
C SER A 137 -8.51 -14.63 -17.01
N ASP A 138 -7.94 -15.68 -17.59
CA ASP A 138 -8.65 -16.93 -17.90
C ASP A 138 -8.67 -17.88 -16.70
N LYS A 139 -9.34 -17.47 -15.62
CA LYS A 139 -9.49 -18.29 -14.41
C LYS A 139 -10.97 -18.60 -14.15
N PRO A 140 -11.34 -19.83 -13.74
CA PRO A 140 -12.73 -20.20 -13.51
C PRO A 140 -13.44 -19.27 -12.51
N TRP A 141 -12.79 -18.93 -11.40
CA TRP A 141 -13.34 -18.01 -10.40
C TRP A 141 -13.57 -16.60 -10.96
N LEU A 142 -12.70 -16.08 -11.84
CA LEU A 142 -12.89 -14.76 -12.46
C LEU A 142 -14.15 -14.72 -13.33
N LYS A 143 -14.44 -15.82 -14.05
CA LYS A 143 -15.68 -15.95 -14.85
C LYS A 143 -16.91 -16.08 -13.95
N ALA A 144 -16.84 -16.95 -12.93
CA ALA A 144 -17.94 -17.20 -12.00
C ALA A 144 -18.34 -15.94 -11.22
N LEU A 145 -17.37 -15.11 -10.81
CA LEU A 145 -17.63 -13.85 -10.11
C LEU A 145 -18.00 -12.68 -11.03
N GLY A 146 -18.12 -12.94 -12.34
CA GLY A 146 -18.50 -11.96 -13.36
C GLY A 146 -17.41 -10.91 -13.64
N LEU A 147 -16.14 -11.22 -13.37
CA LEU A 147 -15.00 -10.34 -13.66
C LEU A 147 -14.48 -10.54 -15.08
N ALA A 148 -14.47 -11.78 -15.57
CA ALA A 148 -14.02 -12.16 -16.90
C ALA A 148 -15.18 -12.61 -17.81
N GLY A 149 -15.05 -12.34 -19.11
CA GLY A 149 -15.94 -12.84 -20.15
C GLY A 149 -15.67 -14.30 -20.52
N LYS A 150 -16.47 -14.83 -21.45
CA LYS A 150 -16.27 -16.18 -21.99
C LYS A 150 -14.94 -16.32 -22.73
N ASP A 151 -14.49 -15.23 -23.34
CA ASP A 151 -13.21 -15.04 -24.02
C ASP A 151 -11.99 -14.98 -23.06
N GLY A 152 -12.23 -15.03 -21.74
CA GLY A 152 -11.17 -14.95 -20.73
C GLY A 152 -10.62 -13.54 -20.52
N ALA A 153 -11.17 -12.51 -21.16
CA ALA A 153 -10.78 -11.13 -20.93
C ALA A 153 -11.55 -10.52 -19.76
N ILE A 154 -10.90 -9.66 -18.96
CA ILE A 154 -11.59 -8.89 -17.92
C ILE A 154 -12.59 -7.94 -18.58
N ARG A 155 -13.86 -8.01 -18.16
CA ARG A 155 -14.92 -7.17 -18.72
C ARG A 155 -14.64 -5.70 -18.48
N ASN A 156 -15.02 -4.84 -19.43
CA ASN A 156 -14.79 -3.40 -19.34
C ASN A 156 -15.40 -2.77 -18.08
N ASP A 157 -16.59 -3.23 -17.68
CA ASP A 157 -17.30 -2.77 -16.48
C ASP A 157 -16.76 -3.37 -15.16
N ALA A 158 -15.93 -4.41 -15.25
CA ALA A 158 -15.28 -5.04 -14.10
C ALA A 158 -13.85 -4.55 -13.84
N GLN A 159 -13.29 -3.70 -14.72
CA GLN A 159 -11.90 -3.27 -14.66
C GLN A 159 -11.55 -2.57 -13.34
N ASP A 160 -12.41 -1.68 -12.85
CA ASP A 160 -12.16 -0.94 -11.61
C ASP A 160 -12.16 -1.88 -10.39
N LYS A 161 -13.14 -2.78 -10.33
CA LYS A 161 -13.22 -3.83 -9.31
C LYS A 161 -12.00 -4.76 -9.37
N PHE A 162 -11.57 -5.17 -10.56
CA PHE A 162 -10.39 -6.03 -10.72
C PHE A 162 -9.11 -5.33 -10.25
N ARG A 163 -8.98 -4.01 -10.48
CA ARG A 163 -7.87 -3.23 -9.92
C ARG A 163 -7.92 -3.14 -8.39
N GLN A 164 -9.11 -2.95 -7.81
CA GLN A 164 -9.29 -2.97 -6.36
C GLN A 164 -8.89 -4.33 -5.76
N ILE A 165 -9.32 -5.44 -6.36
CA ILE A 165 -8.96 -6.79 -5.93
C ILE A 165 -7.43 -6.99 -5.97
N ASN A 166 -6.77 -6.60 -7.06
CA ASN A 166 -5.31 -6.67 -7.14
C ASN A 166 -4.63 -5.84 -6.05
N LYS A 167 -5.18 -4.66 -5.74
CA LYS A 167 -4.66 -3.81 -4.66
C LYS A 167 -4.80 -4.47 -3.30
N MET A 168 -5.92 -5.16 -3.03
CA MET A 168 -6.08 -5.92 -1.80
C MET A 168 -5.02 -7.04 -1.72
N VAL A 169 -4.80 -7.81 -2.79
CA VAL A 169 -3.76 -8.85 -2.80
C VAL A 169 -2.37 -8.26 -2.52
N GLU A 170 -2.02 -7.10 -3.09
CA GLU A 170 -0.75 -6.41 -2.78
C GLU A 170 -0.58 -6.09 -1.29
N ILE A 171 -1.68 -5.86 -0.56
CA ILE A 171 -1.66 -5.47 0.86
C ILE A 171 -1.67 -6.71 1.76
N PHE A 172 -2.60 -7.63 1.52
CA PHE A 172 -2.84 -8.76 2.40
C PHE A 172 -1.84 -9.91 2.20
N ALA A 173 -1.37 -10.16 0.98
CA ALA A 173 -0.49 -11.30 0.73
C ALA A 173 0.85 -11.20 1.51
N PRO A 174 1.55 -10.04 1.54
CA PRO A 174 2.77 -9.90 2.36
C PRO A 174 2.51 -10.07 3.87
N LEU A 175 1.34 -9.63 4.37
CA LEU A 175 0.97 -9.79 5.77
C LEU A 175 0.77 -11.26 6.13
N ILE A 176 0.09 -12.01 5.27
CA ILE A 176 -0.14 -13.45 5.46
C ILE A 176 1.17 -14.23 5.34
N GLN A 177 2.03 -13.91 4.37
CA GLN A 177 3.35 -14.55 4.20
C GLN A 177 4.31 -14.32 5.38
N ALA A 178 4.08 -13.27 6.19
CA ALA A 178 4.87 -13.01 7.38
C ALA A 178 4.47 -13.88 8.59
N ILE A 179 3.33 -14.57 8.51
CA ILE A 179 2.86 -15.49 9.56
C ILE A 179 3.79 -16.71 9.59
N LYS A 180 4.26 -17.08 10.79
CA LYS A 180 5.21 -18.18 11.01
C LYS A 180 4.51 -19.53 11.19
N THR A 181 3.57 -19.83 10.30
CA THR A 181 2.81 -21.09 10.26
C THR A 181 2.99 -21.70 8.88
N GLU A 182 3.25 -23.01 8.80
CA GLU A 182 3.50 -23.69 7.50
C GLU A 182 2.27 -23.67 6.59
N ARG A 183 1.07 -23.79 7.18
CA ARG A 183 -0.22 -23.74 6.50
C ARG A 183 -1.18 -22.80 7.23
N PRO A 184 -1.04 -21.47 7.06
CA PRO A 184 -1.88 -20.51 7.77
C PRO A 184 -3.36 -20.73 7.50
N LEU A 185 -4.18 -20.74 8.55
CA LEU A 185 -5.64 -20.68 8.45
C LEU A 185 -6.12 -19.23 8.53
N ILE A 186 -6.77 -18.77 7.46
CA ILE A 186 -7.32 -17.43 7.32
C ILE A 186 -8.84 -17.51 7.37
N LEU A 187 -9.46 -16.71 8.23
CA LEU A 187 -10.91 -16.54 8.27
C LEU A 187 -11.28 -15.16 7.71
N ASP A 188 -12.10 -15.12 6.65
CA ASP A 188 -12.70 -13.88 6.15
C ASP A 188 -14.13 -13.73 6.68
N MET A 189 -14.28 -12.86 7.67
CA MET A 189 -15.50 -12.60 8.42
C MET A 189 -16.38 -11.62 7.64
N GLY A 190 -17.41 -12.15 6.97
CA GLY A 190 -18.27 -11.36 6.09
C GLY A 190 -17.83 -11.39 4.61
N ALA A 191 -17.35 -12.54 4.14
CA ALA A 191 -16.73 -12.74 2.83
C ALA A 191 -17.57 -12.29 1.61
N GLY A 192 -18.90 -12.21 1.73
CA GLY A 192 -19.75 -11.81 0.62
C GLY A 192 -19.67 -12.79 -0.55
N LYS A 193 -19.24 -12.29 -1.72
CA LYS A 193 -19.02 -13.11 -2.92
C LYS A 193 -17.63 -13.77 -2.95
N GLY A 194 -16.79 -13.51 -1.94
CA GLY A 194 -15.45 -14.08 -1.83
C GLY A 194 -14.41 -13.51 -2.78
N TYR A 195 -14.60 -12.31 -3.34
CA TYR A 195 -13.65 -11.70 -4.28
C TYR A 195 -12.22 -11.66 -3.74
N LEU A 196 -12.07 -11.33 -2.45
CA LEU A 196 -10.77 -11.32 -1.79
C LEU A 196 -10.25 -12.74 -1.57
N ASP A 197 -11.09 -13.65 -1.06
CA ASP A 197 -10.71 -15.04 -0.78
C ASP A 197 -10.16 -15.74 -2.01
N PHE A 198 -10.87 -15.66 -3.13
CA PHE A 198 -10.43 -16.26 -4.40
C PHE A 198 -9.12 -15.64 -4.87
N ALA A 199 -9.00 -14.32 -4.81
CA ALA A 199 -7.82 -13.59 -5.25
C ALA A 199 -6.58 -13.89 -4.39
N LEU A 200 -6.75 -13.96 -3.07
CA LEU A 200 -5.69 -14.30 -2.13
C LEU A 200 -5.28 -15.75 -2.26
N TYR A 201 -6.24 -16.67 -2.29
CA TYR A 201 -5.94 -18.10 -2.44
C TYR A 201 -5.14 -18.35 -3.72
N ASP A 202 -5.62 -17.82 -4.85
CA ASP A 202 -4.99 -17.94 -6.16
C ASP A 202 -3.56 -17.38 -6.17
N TYR A 203 -3.33 -16.22 -5.57
CA TYR A 203 -2.00 -15.63 -5.48
C TYR A 203 -1.07 -16.40 -4.53
N LEU A 204 -1.53 -16.71 -3.32
CA LEU A 204 -0.71 -17.34 -2.29
C LEU A 204 -0.30 -18.76 -2.69
N THR A 205 -1.24 -19.54 -3.20
CA THR A 205 -0.95 -20.92 -3.63
C THR A 205 -0.28 -20.96 -5.00
N GLY A 206 -0.83 -20.26 -6.00
CA GLY A 206 -0.40 -20.36 -7.40
C GLY A 206 0.87 -19.56 -7.73
N THR A 207 1.03 -18.37 -7.14
CA THR A 207 2.17 -17.48 -7.43
C THR A 207 3.24 -17.55 -6.35
N ALA A 208 2.85 -17.55 -5.08
CA ALA A 208 3.80 -17.55 -3.97
C ALA A 208 4.20 -18.95 -3.47
N GLY A 209 3.50 -20.00 -3.91
CA GLY A 209 3.78 -21.38 -3.47
C GLY A 209 3.55 -21.62 -1.98
N LEU A 210 2.75 -20.78 -1.32
CA LEU A 210 2.36 -20.92 0.08
C LEU A 210 1.03 -21.65 0.16
N GLU A 211 1.03 -22.82 0.77
CA GLU A 211 -0.20 -23.55 1.07
C GLU A 211 -0.95 -22.85 2.20
N VAL A 212 -2.23 -22.54 1.98
CA VAL A 212 -3.07 -21.81 2.93
C VAL A 212 -4.45 -22.44 3.00
N GLY A 213 -5.08 -22.36 4.18
CA GLY A 213 -6.51 -22.57 4.32
C GLY A 213 -7.23 -21.23 4.38
N ILE A 214 -8.25 -21.03 3.55
CA ILE A 214 -9.12 -19.85 3.62
C ILE A 214 -10.55 -20.31 3.84
N VAL A 215 -11.21 -19.77 4.87
CA VAL A 215 -12.63 -19.98 5.13
C VAL A 215 -13.35 -18.64 5.12
N GLY A 216 -14.20 -18.44 4.11
CA GLY A 216 -15.09 -17.29 4.05
C GLY A 216 -16.38 -17.53 4.85
N VAL A 217 -16.64 -16.71 5.86
CA VAL A 217 -17.86 -16.77 6.69
C VAL A 217 -18.90 -15.81 6.12
N GLU A 218 -20.07 -16.32 5.75
CA GLU A 218 -21.14 -15.54 5.12
C GLU A 218 -22.53 -16.00 5.59
N MET A 219 -23.40 -15.06 5.95
CA MET A 219 -24.73 -15.38 6.47
C MET A 219 -25.68 -15.94 5.41
N ARG A 220 -25.53 -15.53 4.14
CA ARG A 220 -26.46 -15.91 3.06
C ARG A 220 -26.11 -17.29 2.48
N PRO A 221 -26.97 -18.32 2.65
CA PRO A 221 -26.67 -19.67 2.20
C PRO A 221 -26.45 -19.78 0.68
N ALA A 222 -27.12 -18.94 -0.11
CA ALA A 222 -26.93 -18.88 -1.56
C ALA A 222 -25.48 -18.52 -1.94
N LEU A 223 -24.91 -17.49 -1.29
CA LEU A 223 -23.52 -17.10 -1.54
C LEU A 223 -22.52 -18.14 -1.05
N VAL A 224 -22.81 -18.80 0.06
CA VAL A 224 -22.00 -19.93 0.56
C VAL A 224 -21.99 -21.07 -0.46
N SER A 225 -23.14 -21.44 -1.02
CA SER A 225 -23.24 -22.48 -2.05
C SER A 225 -22.52 -22.07 -3.34
N GLU A 226 -22.70 -20.84 -3.81
CA GLU A 226 -22.04 -20.30 -5.00
C GLU A 226 -20.51 -20.23 -4.83
N GLY A 227 -20.03 -19.76 -3.68
CA GLY A 227 -18.62 -19.70 -3.34
C GLY A 227 -17.98 -21.09 -3.34
N ASN A 228 -18.58 -22.05 -2.64
CA ASN A 228 -18.07 -23.43 -2.61
C ASN A 228 -18.11 -24.11 -3.99
N ALA A 229 -19.14 -23.86 -4.80
CA ALA A 229 -19.19 -24.36 -6.17
C ALA A 229 -18.06 -23.76 -7.02
N THR A 230 -17.79 -22.47 -6.86
CA THR A 230 -16.72 -21.76 -7.57
C THR A 230 -15.33 -22.23 -7.12
N ALA A 231 -15.12 -22.48 -5.83
CA ALA A 231 -13.87 -23.04 -5.29
C ALA A 231 -13.57 -24.42 -5.88
N ARG A 232 -14.56 -25.33 -5.90
CA ARG A 232 -14.43 -26.64 -6.55
C ARG A 232 -14.14 -26.53 -8.04
N ALA A 233 -14.87 -25.67 -8.76
CA ALA A 233 -14.64 -25.47 -10.20
C ALA A 233 -13.27 -24.86 -10.53
N SER A 234 -12.64 -24.19 -9.55
CA SER A 234 -11.31 -23.60 -9.68
C SER A 234 -10.19 -24.51 -9.18
N GLY A 235 -10.51 -25.68 -8.62
CA GLY A 235 -9.52 -26.58 -8.00
C GLY A 235 -8.93 -26.04 -6.70
N PHE A 236 -9.64 -25.15 -5.99
CA PHE A 236 -9.14 -24.51 -4.78
C PHE A 236 -9.54 -25.33 -3.55
N GLU A 237 -8.81 -26.42 -3.30
CA GLU A 237 -9.14 -27.39 -2.23
C GLU A 237 -9.03 -26.81 -0.81
N GLY A 238 -8.12 -25.85 -0.58
CA GLY A 238 -7.97 -25.15 0.68
C GLY A 238 -8.87 -23.92 0.84
N LEU A 239 -9.77 -23.64 -0.11
CA LEU A 239 -10.74 -22.54 -0.02
C LEU A 239 -12.16 -23.09 0.18
N SER A 240 -12.83 -22.64 1.23
CA SER A 240 -14.23 -23.00 1.50
C SER A 240 -15.04 -21.82 2.03
N PHE A 241 -16.36 -21.93 1.96
CA PHE A 241 -17.28 -20.95 2.53
C PHE A 241 -18.22 -21.64 3.51
N GLN A 242 -18.51 -20.99 4.62
CA GLN A 242 -19.37 -21.52 5.68
C GLN A 242 -20.45 -20.53 6.07
N SER A 243 -21.64 -21.05 6.37
CA SER A 243 -22.75 -20.22 6.81
C SER A 243 -22.61 -19.91 8.29
N GLY A 244 -22.66 -18.64 8.64
CA GLY A 244 -22.55 -18.21 10.03
C GLY A 244 -22.60 -16.69 10.17
N THR A 245 -22.90 -16.24 11.40
CA THR A 245 -22.63 -14.87 11.81
C THR A 245 -21.18 -14.78 12.30
N ILE A 246 -20.60 -13.58 12.28
CA ILE A 246 -19.23 -13.37 12.77
C ILE A 246 -19.13 -13.77 14.25
N MET A 247 -20.12 -13.40 15.06
CA MET A 247 -20.12 -13.66 16.50
C MET A 247 -20.35 -15.13 16.85
N ASP A 248 -21.09 -15.90 16.05
CA ASP A 248 -21.37 -17.31 16.36
C ASP A 248 -20.34 -18.27 15.73
N PHE A 249 -19.54 -17.80 14.78
CA PHE A 249 -18.53 -18.64 14.14
C PHE A 249 -17.38 -19.00 15.10
N ASP A 250 -16.93 -20.25 15.09
CA ASP A 250 -15.76 -20.68 15.87
C ASP A 250 -14.47 -20.28 15.13
N ALA A 251 -13.74 -19.33 15.72
CA ALA A 251 -12.49 -18.83 15.17
C ALA A 251 -11.25 -19.58 15.69
N ASN A 252 -11.42 -20.61 16.53
CA ASN A 252 -10.30 -21.33 17.13
C ASN A 252 -9.33 -21.87 16.08
N GLY A 253 -8.04 -21.63 16.29
CA GLY A 253 -6.97 -22.07 15.40
C GLY A 253 -6.73 -21.16 14.19
N ALA A 254 -7.46 -20.04 14.05
CA ALA A 254 -7.18 -19.05 13.02
C ALA A 254 -5.82 -18.37 13.25
N ASP A 255 -4.96 -18.40 12.23
CA ASP A 255 -3.73 -17.63 12.19
C ASP A 255 -3.99 -16.17 11.76
N ALA A 256 -5.00 -15.95 10.92
CA ALA A 256 -5.41 -14.64 10.46
C ALA A 256 -6.94 -14.49 10.49
N VAL A 257 -7.40 -13.31 10.91
CA VAL A 257 -8.80 -12.89 10.78
C VAL A 257 -8.86 -11.62 9.94
N ILE A 258 -9.62 -11.68 8.86
CA ILE A 258 -9.89 -10.56 7.95
C ILE A 258 -11.37 -10.21 8.06
N ALA A 259 -11.72 -8.92 8.01
CA ALA A 259 -13.10 -8.49 7.87
C ALA A 259 -13.18 -7.17 7.10
N LEU A 260 -13.65 -7.23 5.86
CA LEU A 260 -13.78 -6.03 5.02
C LEU A 260 -15.23 -5.58 4.92
N HIS A 261 -15.48 -4.32 5.24
CA HIS A 261 -16.82 -3.73 5.22
C HIS A 261 -17.84 -4.46 6.12
N ALA A 262 -17.36 -5.07 7.21
CA ALA A 262 -18.23 -5.51 8.29
C ALA A 262 -18.74 -4.26 9.03
N CYS A 263 -20.02 -3.91 8.89
CA CYS A 263 -20.50 -2.61 9.35
C CYS A 263 -20.82 -2.54 10.85
N ASP A 264 -20.53 -1.37 11.42
CA ASP A 264 -20.81 -1.01 12.81
C ASP A 264 -20.11 -1.98 13.76
N THR A 265 -20.85 -2.65 14.64
CA THR A 265 -20.32 -3.61 15.61
C THR A 265 -19.82 -4.91 15.00
N ALA A 266 -20.15 -5.21 13.73
CA ALA A 266 -19.66 -6.43 13.08
C ALA A 266 -18.13 -6.44 12.90
N THR A 267 -17.50 -5.27 12.72
CA THR A 267 -16.03 -5.15 12.75
C THR A 267 -15.49 -5.49 14.14
N ASP A 268 -16.19 -5.06 15.20
CA ASP A 268 -15.79 -5.33 16.57
C ASP A 268 -15.93 -6.81 16.93
N ASP A 269 -16.99 -7.48 16.47
CA ASP A 269 -17.14 -8.93 16.61
C ASP A 269 -15.97 -9.67 15.93
N ALA A 270 -15.52 -9.23 14.74
CA ALA A 270 -14.40 -9.83 14.05
C ALA A 270 -13.07 -9.60 14.78
N ILE A 271 -12.85 -8.39 15.32
CA ILE A 271 -11.67 -8.09 16.16
C ILE A 271 -11.68 -8.99 17.40
N TYR A 272 -12.81 -9.09 18.09
CA TYR A 272 -12.98 -9.94 19.26
C TYR A 272 -12.65 -11.40 18.94
N LYS A 273 -13.18 -11.93 17.82
CA LYS A 273 -12.88 -13.29 17.36
C LYS A 273 -11.40 -13.51 17.08
N GLY A 274 -10.73 -12.54 16.44
CA GLY A 274 -9.29 -12.60 16.21
C GLY A 274 -8.47 -12.62 17.50
N ILE A 275 -8.83 -11.79 18.48
CA ILE A 275 -8.17 -11.77 19.80
C ILE A 275 -8.41 -13.10 20.54
N ALA A 276 -9.66 -13.59 20.56
CA ALA A 276 -10.04 -14.83 21.22
C ALA A 276 -9.33 -16.05 20.62
N ALA A 277 -9.22 -16.09 19.29
CA ALA A 277 -8.45 -17.10 18.54
C ALA A 277 -6.93 -16.96 18.73
N SER A 278 -6.47 -15.87 19.36
CA SER A 278 -5.06 -15.57 19.49
C SER A 278 -4.33 -15.44 18.15
N ALA A 279 -5.05 -15.01 17.11
CA ALA A 279 -4.56 -14.91 15.74
C ALA A 279 -3.29 -14.07 15.64
N ALA A 280 -2.37 -14.46 14.76
CA ALA A 280 -1.14 -13.71 14.49
C ALA A 280 -1.41 -12.39 13.75
N LEU A 281 -2.48 -12.36 12.95
CA LEU A 281 -2.89 -11.22 12.15
C LEU A 281 -4.39 -10.94 12.30
N ILE A 282 -4.76 -9.69 12.56
CA ILE A 282 -6.14 -9.20 12.47
C ILE A 282 -6.12 -8.01 11.51
N ALA A 283 -6.92 -8.04 10.46
CA ALA A 283 -6.95 -6.97 9.47
C ALA A 283 -8.39 -6.62 9.06
N VAL A 284 -8.84 -5.43 9.44
CA VAL A 284 -10.24 -5.02 9.28
C VAL A 284 -10.36 -3.69 8.57
N ALA A 285 -11.33 -3.57 7.66
CA ALA A 285 -11.69 -2.33 6.98
C ALA A 285 -13.08 -1.87 7.43
N PRO A 286 -13.16 -0.97 8.43
CA PRO A 286 -14.42 -0.52 8.99
C PRO A 286 -15.26 0.31 8.01
N CYS A 287 -16.59 0.14 8.01
CA CYS A 287 -17.50 0.92 7.15
C CYS A 287 -18.52 1.79 7.88
N CYS A 288 -18.79 1.59 9.18
CA CYS A 288 -19.82 2.34 9.90
C CYS A 288 -19.44 2.53 11.37
N HIS A 289 -19.92 3.63 11.96
CA HIS A 289 -19.53 4.12 13.30
C HIS A 289 -20.75 4.70 14.05
N LYS A 290 -21.87 3.97 14.05
CA LYS A 290 -23.13 4.51 14.59
C LYS A 290 -23.11 4.57 16.10
N GLN A 291 -22.43 3.62 16.76
CA GLN A 291 -22.31 3.60 18.21
C GLN A 291 -21.63 4.88 18.74
N VAL A 292 -20.36 5.07 18.39
CA VAL A 292 -19.54 6.21 18.85
C VAL A 292 -20.18 7.55 18.47
N ARG A 293 -20.74 7.66 17.26
CA ARG A 293 -21.44 8.88 16.83
C ARG A 293 -22.64 9.22 17.73
N ARG A 294 -23.42 8.22 18.17
CA ARG A 294 -24.56 8.44 19.07
C ARG A 294 -24.09 8.89 20.44
N GLU A 295 -23.05 8.27 20.98
CA GLU A 295 -22.47 8.66 22.27
C GLU A 295 -21.87 10.06 22.22
N MET A 296 -21.13 10.42 21.17
CA MET A 296 -20.63 11.79 20.98
C MET A 296 -21.74 12.83 20.85
N ALA A 297 -22.90 12.46 20.28
CA ALA A 297 -24.04 13.37 20.14
C ALA A 297 -24.87 13.51 21.42
N ALA A 298 -24.89 12.48 22.26
CA ALA A 298 -25.63 12.44 23.52
C ALA A 298 -24.79 12.91 24.72
N GLY A 299 -23.49 12.68 24.68
CA GLY A 299 -22.54 13.02 25.72
C GLY A 299 -22.09 14.48 25.65
N GLU A 300 -21.54 14.96 26.75
CA GLU A 300 -20.93 16.28 26.83
C GLU A 300 -19.47 16.18 26.38
N ALA A 301 -19.22 16.22 25.07
CA ALA A 301 -17.86 16.42 24.57
C ALA A 301 -17.29 17.72 25.16
N ALA A 302 -15.97 17.79 25.34
CA ALA A 302 -15.33 18.98 25.89
C ALA A 302 -15.82 20.24 25.14
N THR A 303 -16.25 21.27 25.89
CA THR A 303 -16.84 22.50 25.35
C THR A 303 -15.97 23.16 24.28
N SER A 304 -14.66 22.91 24.30
CA SER A 304 -13.68 23.36 23.31
C SER A 304 -13.88 22.79 21.90
N LEU A 305 -14.56 21.63 21.74
CA LEU A 305 -14.77 20.96 20.46
C LEU A 305 -16.12 21.26 19.81
N GLU A 306 -17.07 21.85 20.55
CA GLU A 306 -18.44 22.14 20.08
C GLU A 306 -18.46 22.92 18.74
N PRO A 307 -17.65 23.99 18.54
CA PRO A 307 -17.71 24.77 17.31
C PRO A 307 -17.34 23.96 16.05
N MET A 308 -16.54 22.91 16.22
CA MET A 308 -16.15 21.98 15.15
C MET A 308 -17.22 20.90 14.94
N LEU A 309 -17.69 20.29 16.03
CA LEU A 309 -18.56 19.12 15.99
C LEU A 309 -20.04 19.45 15.68
N ARG A 310 -20.45 20.72 15.75
CA ARG A 310 -21.80 21.15 15.31
C ARG A 310 -22.06 20.88 13.82
N HIS A 311 -21.01 20.75 13.01
CA HIS A 311 -21.12 20.44 11.59
C HIS A 311 -21.19 18.92 11.41
N GLY A 312 -22.34 18.41 10.93
CA GLY A 312 -22.60 16.96 10.84
C GLY A 312 -21.53 16.15 10.09
N ILE A 313 -20.89 16.72 9.06
CA ILE A 313 -19.79 16.07 8.34
C ILE A 313 -18.51 15.93 9.18
N PHE A 314 -18.21 16.90 10.04
CA PHE A 314 -17.06 16.85 10.94
C PHE A 314 -17.34 15.92 12.12
N LEU A 315 -18.56 15.93 12.64
CA LEU A 315 -19.00 14.94 13.63
C LEU A 315 -18.87 13.52 13.10
N GLU A 316 -19.32 13.27 11.87
CA GLU A 316 -19.23 11.96 11.25
C GLU A 316 -17.77 11.51 11.15
N ARG A 317 -16.91 12.30 10.48
CA ARG A 317 -15.47 11.99 10.33
C ARG A 317 -14.76 11.81 11.66
N GLN A 318 -15.06 12.65 12.64
CA GLN A 318 -14.47 12.52 13.98
C GLN A 318 -14.90 11.23 14.65
N ALA A 319 -16.18 10.84 14.54
CA ALA A 319 -16.66 9.57 15.07
C ALA A 319 -15.98 8.37 14.39
N GLU A 320 -15.69 8.44 13.08
CA GLU A 320 -14.96 7.38 12.37
C GLU A 320 -13.53 7.25 12.90
N MET A 321 -12.79 8.36 12.93
CA MET A 321 -11.42 8.41 13.45
C MET A 321 -11.34 7.90 14.89
N LEU A 322 -12.31 8.31 15.71
CA LEU A 322 -12.37 7.98 17.13
C LEU A 322 -12.67 6.50 17.35
N THR A 323 -13.62 5.94 16.60
CA THR A 323 -13.92 4.49 16.65
C THR A 323 -12.70 3.67 16.26
N ASP A 324 -12.03 4.03 15.17
CA ASP A 324 -10.85 3.29 14.69
C ASP A 324 -9.66 3.44 15.65
N THR A 325 -9.52 4.60 16.29
CA THR A 325 -8.53 4.81 17.36
C THR A 325 -8.81 3.93 18.56
N LEU A 326 -10.07 3.85 19.02
CA LEU A 326 -10.45 2.99 20.15
C LEU A 326 -10.22 1.50 19.82
N ARG A 327 -10.56 1.06 18.60
CA ARG A 327 -10.26 -0.30 18.13
C ARG A 327 -8.77 -0.60 18.14
N ALA A 328 -7.94 0.33 17.63
CA ALA A 328 -6.49 0.18 17.64
C ALA A 328 -5.93 0.10 19.07
N LEU A 329 -6.35 0.99 19.98
CA LEU A 329 -5.91 0.95 21.38
C LEU A 329 -6.36 -0.33 22.09
N LEU A 330 -7.58 -0.81 21.83
CA LEU A 330 -8.06 -2.08 22.37
C LEU A 330 -7.27 -3.28 21.84
N LEU A 331 -6.86 -3.28 20.57
CA LEU A 331 -5.94 -4.28 20.03
C LEU A 331 -4.56 -4.21 20.72
N GLU A 332 -4.02 -3.00 20.93
CA GLU A 332 -2.73 -2.79 21.60
C GLU A 332 -2.73 -3.27 23.05
N ARG A 333 -3.80 -2.97 23.78
CA ARG A 333 -4.08 -3.49 25.12
C ARG A 333 -4.02 -5.01 25.17
N HIS A 334 -4.41 -5.69 24.08
CA HIS A 334 -4.45 -7.14 23.95
C HIS A 334 -3.22 -7.75 23.24
N GLY A 335 -2.11 -7.00 23.15
CA GLY A 335 -0.83 -7.55 22.71
C GLY A 335 -0.57 -7.50 21.21
N TYR A 336 -1.25 -6.60 20.49
CA TYR A 336 -1.05 -6.40 19.06
C TYR A 336 -0.33 -5.09 18.78
N ARG A 337 0.61 -5.10 17.83
CA ARG A 337 1.14 -3.88 17.22
C ARG A 337 0.18 -3.45 16.12
N THR A 338 -0.39 -2.25 16.23
CA THR A 338 -1.39 -1.77 15.27
C THR A 338 -0.85 -0.75 14.27
N LYS A 339 -1.47 -0.70 13.10
CA LYS A 339 -1.27 0.31 12.05
C LYS A 339 -2.63 0.65 11.44
N VAL A 340 -2.92 1.93 11.29
CA VAL A 340 -4.10 2.43 10.57
C VAL A 340 -3.63 3.20 9.35
N PHE A 341 -4.07 2.81 8.16
CA PHE A 341 -3.68 3.46 6.90
C PHE A 341 -4.75 3.34 5.82
N GLU A 342 -4.66 4.20 4.80
CA GLU A 342 -5.55 4.18 3.64
C GLU A 342 -5.20 3.01 2.69
N PHE A 343 -6.13 2.09 2.42
CA PHE A 343 -5.87 0.88 1.62
C PHE A 343 -6.33 0.96 0.16
N VAL A 344 -7.29 1.84 -0.16
CA VAL A 344 -7.77 2.15 -1.53
C VAL A 344 -8.06 3.64 -1.63
N SER A 345 -7.88 4.22 -2.82
CA SER A 345 -8.05 5.66 -3.01
C SER A 345 -9.49 6.13 -2.80
N ASP A 346 -9.61 7.30 -2.16
CA ASP A 346 -10.85 8.10 -1.97
C ASP A 346 -11.71 8.31 -3.23
N ALA A 347 -11.17 8.09 -4.43
CA ALA A 347 -11.91 8.20 -5.69
C ALA A 347 -13.12 7.24 -5.80
N HIS A 348 -13.17 6.18 -4.98
CA HIS A 348 -14.17 5.10 -5.13
C HIS A 348 -15.02 4.81 -3.89
N THR A 349 -14.59 5.19 -2.69
CA THR A 349 -15.41 5.13 -1.47
C THR A 349 -14.88 6.15 -0.46
N PRO A 350 -15.73 6.86 0.30
CA PRO A 350 -15.29 7.82 1.31
C PRO A 350 -14.67 7.16 2.57
N LYS A 351 -14.69 5.82 2.67
CA LYS A 351 -14.18 5.06 3.82
C LYS A 351 -13.12 4.06 3.38
N ASN A 352 -11.87 4.38 3.67
CA ASN A 352 -10.70 3.68 3.13
C ASN A 352 -9.66 3.29 4.19
N ASN A 353 -10.00 3.34 5.48
CA ASN A 353 -9.07 2.93 6.52
C ASN A 353 -9.01 1.40 6.61
N LEU A 354 -7.80 0.88 6.71
CA LEU A 354 -7.51 -0.49 7.11
C LEU A 354 -6.76 -0.46 8.43
N ILE A 355 -7.29 -1.16 9.43
CA ILE A 355 -6.61 -1.42 10.70
C ILE A 355 -5.94 -2.78 10.56
N VAL A 356 -4.62 -2.80 10.64
CA VAL A 356 -3.80 -4.03 10.66
C VAL A 356 -3.19 -4.17 12.04
N ALA A 357 -3.41 -5.32 12.67
CA ALA A 357 -2.91 -5.67 13.99
C ALA A 357 -2.10 -6.96 13.88
N GLU A 358 -0.81 -6.87 14.18
CA GLU A 358 0.12 -8.01 14.16
C GLU A 358 0.46 -8.37 15.61
N LYS A 359 0.29 -9.64 15.99
CA LYS A 359 0.56 -10.09 17.36
C LYS A 359 2.03 -9.87 17.70
N ASP A 360 2.30 -9.11 18.75
CA ASP A 360 3.66 -8.77 19.16
C ASP A 360 3.75 -8.88 20.69
N SER A 361 4.56 -9.83 21.18
CA SER A 361 4.87 -10.01 22.61
C SER A 361 5.41 -8.77 23.34
N ARG A 362 5.78 -7.71 22.60
CA ARG A 362 6.21 -6.42 23.15
C ARG A 362 5.10 -5.37 23.14
N ALA A 363 4.13 -5.49 22.24
CA ALA A 363 2.91 -4.70 22.29
C ALA A 363 2.08 -5.17 23.49
N GLY A 364 1.46 -4.25 24.24
CA GLY A 364 0.76 -4.57 25.49
C GLY A 364 1.64 -4.60 26.76
N ARG A 365 2.95 -4.32 26.67
CA ARG A 365 3.82 -4.19 27.85
C ARG A 365 3.50 -2.96 28.73
N ASP A 366 2.83 -1.96 28.16
CA ASP A 366 2.37 -0.77 28.87
C ASP A 366 0.84 -0.69 28.82
N ARG A 367 0.18 -1.74 29.33
CA ARG A 367 -1.27 -1.83 29.37
C ARG A 367 -1.87 -0.62 30.09
N ASP A 368 -1.28 -0.21 31.20
CA ASP A 368 -1.78 0.90 32.01
C ASP A 368 -1.76 2.23 31.23
N ALA A 369 -0.72 2.52 30.46
CA ALA A 369 -0.70 3.72 29.62
C ALA A 369 -1.78 3.65 28.51
N VAL A 370 -1.98 2.49 27.88
CA VAL A 370 -3.03 2.32 26.86
C VAL A 370 -4.42 2.51 27.47
N GLU A 371 -4.68 1.98 28.67
CA GLU A 371 -5.94 2.18 29.38
C GLU A 371 -6.17 3.64 29.74
N GLN A 372 -5.13 4.36 30.16
CA GLN A 372 -5.21 5.80 30.41
C GLN A 372 -5.52 6.59 29.13
N GLN A 373 -4.95 6.20 27.99
CA GLN A 373 -5.25 6.82 26.69
C GLN A 373 -6.71 6.57 26.28
N ILE A 374 -7.20 5.33 26.44
CA ILE A 374 -8.60 4.98 26.18
C ILE A 374 -9.52 5.83 27.08
N ALA A 375 -9.26 5.89 28.38
CA ALA A 375 -10.06 6.66 29.32
C ALA A 375 -10.05 8.17 29.01
N ALA A 376 -8.89 8.73 28.68
CA ALA A 376 -8.74 10.14 28.34
C ALA A 376 -9.51 10.51 27.08
N ILE A 377 -9.40 9.69 26.03
CA ILE A 377 -10.12 9.89 24.77
C ILE A 377 -11.63 9.76 24.98
N LYS A 378 -12.07 8.74 25.71
CA LYS A 378 -13.50 8.56 26.05
C LYS A 378 -14.06 9.77 26.79
N THR A 379 -13.34 10.25 27.81
CA THR A 379 -13.72 11.45 28.59
C THR A 379 -13.79 12.69 27.70
N LEU A 380 -12.80 12.91 26.83
CA LEU A 380 -12.74 14.08 25.95
C LEU A 380 -13.96 14.18 25.01
N PHE A 381 -14.48 13.04 24.55
CA PHE A 381 -15.55 12.95 23.57
C PHE A 381 -16.90 12.50 24.14
N GLY A 382 -17.02 12.37 25.47
CA GLY A 382 -18.28 11.96 26.12
C GLY A 382 -18.72 10.53 25.79
N ILE A 383 -17.78 9.60 25.61
CA ILE A 383 -18.05 8.18 25.33
C ILE A 383 -18.06 7.41 26.65
N GLU A 384 -19.16 6.72 26.94
CA GLU A 384 -19.29 5.93 28.17
C GLU A 384 -18.65 4.55 28.00
N GLN A 385 -18.92 3.87 26.89
CA GLN A 385 -18.43 2.52 26.66
C GLN A 385 -18.33 2.19 25.17
N HIS A 386 -17.19 1.67 24.71
CA HIS A 386 -17.09 1.14 23.35
C HIS A 386 -17.61 -0.31 23.28
N TYR A 387 -18.29 -0.72 22.20
CA TYR A 387 -18.87 -2.07 22.12
C TYR A 387 -17.80 -3.18 22.22
N LEU A 388 -16.70 -3.05 21.46
CA LEU A 388 -15.55 -3.97 21.56
C LEU A 388 -14.97 -4.05 22.98
N GLU A 389 -14.94 -2.94 23.72
CA GLU A 389 -14.47 -2.91 25.10
C GLU A 389 -15.36 -3.78 25.98
N GLY A 390 -16.68 -3.81 25.73
CA GLY A 390 -17.62 -4.69 26.44
C GLY A 390 -17.37 -6.17 26.18
N LEU A 391 -17.00 -6.55 24.95
CA LEU A 391 -16.71 -7.94 24.59
C LEU A 391 -15.40 -8.46 25.21
N LEU A 392 -14.45 -7.55 25.51
CA LEU A 392 -13.11 -7.88 25.99
C LEU A 392 -12.96 -7.84 27.53
N ARG A 393 -14.07 -7.69 28.26
CA ARG A 393 -14.08 -7.62 29.73
C ARG A 393 -13.90 -8.96 30.41
#